data_AF-A0A8T4SUA2-F1
#
_entry.id   AF-A0A8T4SUA2-F1
#
_cell.length_a   1.000
_cell.length_b   1.000
_cell.length_c   1.000
_cell.angle_alpha   90.00
_cell.angle_beta   90.00
_cell.angle_gamma   90.00
#
_symmetry.space_group_name_H-M   'P 1'
#
loop_
_entity.id
_entity.type
_entity.pdbx_description
1 polymer ?
#
loop_
_entity_poly.entity_id
_entity_poly.type
_entity_poly.pdbx_seq_one_letter_code
_entity_poly.pdbx_strand_id
1 'polypeptide(L)'
;MNKAYTGGMMFFDLELGIAHSLALAYAGHQGRIATLPDVIEARLAADKNAPIWNWYVSTNSAEYFGTTKAGNQVVIVAHGVGPLVQADRFDAKKAFRGNGFVPNLLPIARKEFLALEAGHYGGVHVSDLSEFHMRGILDSAEAAVNTHLEKRLGSRALEYIVKHARIAREEQGNDYIIDNNEDYEVLPIWLKNRKLSDPSFSGGSLLVISQLCNTHHSKGSQSLVSVTSDIYPGKIDGASRFVGVRGSGPLLKVHEGMENIDALIRDDWQKFMVLASVPKHAFYTLLHIGNELFAVGATYGGVCQEDTVPIVHVTKKMKIPGPKLFRTTIGGYHGLVKYNTSEVRAIAPSGANAFLMGEFGIVWKKGNPHWHQAPVAFYRIDVDRSQRLLREEEVRRNLPRTLELLGI
;
A
#
# COMPACT_ATOMS: atom_id res chain seq x y z
N MET A 1 20.10 23.18 11.03
CA MET A 1 20.67 21.93 10.47
C MET A 1 19.94 20.76 11.12
N ASN A 2 18.93 20.21 10.45
CA ASN A 2 18.22 19.03 10.94
C ASN A 2 19.18 17.84 10.93
N LYS A 3 19.20 17.05 12.01
CA LYS A 3 19.95 15.79 12.06
C LYS A 3 19.38 14.91 10.94
N ALA A 4 20.13 14.75 9.86
CA ALA A 4 19.74 13.88 8.76
C ALA A 4 19.41 12.51 9.35
N TYR A 5 18.17 12.08 9.19
CA TYR A 5 17.75 10.75 9.63
C TYR A 5 18.62 9.71 8.90
N THR A 6 19.31 8.86 9.66
CA THR A 6 20.23 7.82 9.17
C THR A 6 19.61 6.42 9.14
N GLY A 7 18.28 6.32 9.10
CA GLY A 7 17.56 5.03 9.04
C GLY A 7 16.96 4.76 7.65
N GLY A 8 16.10 3.75 7.56
CA GLY A 8 15.26 3.53 6.39
C GLY A 8 13.93 4.28 6.46
N MET A 9 13.33 4.54 5.30
CA MET A 9 11.99 5.14 5.20
C MET A 9 11.14 4.39 4.19
N MET A 10 9.86 4.19 4.53
CA MET A 10 8.86 3.57 3.66
C MET A 10 8.32 4.55 2.61
N PHE A 11 8.07 4.01 1.42
CA PHE A 11 7.48 4.72 0.29
C PHE A 11 6.39 3.87 -0.34
N PHE A 12 5.14 4.34 -0.22
CA PHE A 12 3.97 3.71 -0.81
C PHE A 12 3.53 4.46 -2.06
N ASP A 13 3.19 3.72 -3.12
CA ASP A 13 2.46 4.22 -4.28
C ASP A 13 1.60 3.10 -4.87
N LEU A 14 0.54 3.46 -5.60
CA LEU A 14 -0.27 2.51 -6.37
C LEU A 14 0.51 1.92 -7.54
N GLU A 15 1.57 2.60 -7.99
CA GLU A 15 2.45 2.18 -9.07
C GLU A 15 3.80 1.71 -8.50
N LEU A 16 4.07 0.41 -8.68
CA LEU A 16 5.28 -0.24 -8.17
C LEU A 16 6.58 0.48 -8.56
N GLY A 17 6.70 0.91 -9.83
CA GLY A 17 7.88 1.61 -10.33
C GLY A 17 8.11 2.97 -9.67
N ILE A 18 7.03 3.67 -9.30
CA ILE A 18 7.11 4.97 -8.63
C ILE A 18 7.55 4.79 -7.17
N ALA A 19 6.92 3.87 -6.43
CA ALA A 19 7.31 3.54 -5.05
C ALA A 19 8.79 3.12 -4.98
N HIS A 20 9.23 2.27 -5.92
CA HIS A 20 10.62 1.84 -6.02
C HIS A 20 11.58 3.00 -6.32
N SER A 21 11.23 3.86 -7.27
CA SER A 21 12.06 5.01 -7.66
C SER A 21 12.21 6.03 -6.53
N LEU A 22 11.13 6.29 -5.77
CA LEU A 22 11.17 7.15 -4.58
C LEU A 22 12.08 6.57 -3.49
N ALA A 23 11.94 5.27 -3.21
CA ALA A 23 12.80 4.59 -2.24
C ALA A 23 14.28 4.62 -2.65
N LEU A 24 14.58 4.41 -3.94
CA LEU A 24 15.94 4.49 -4.48
C LEU A 24 16.51 5.91 -4.40
N ALA A 25 15.71 6.92 -4.77
CA ALA A 25 16.12 8.32 -4.69
C ALA A 25 16.42 8.74 -3.25
N TYR A 26 15.65 8.26 -2.28
CA TYR A 26 15.90 8.50 -0.86
C TYR A 26 17.16 7.82 -0.32
N ALA A 27 17.38 6.57 -0.73
CA ALA A 27 18.56 5.79 -0.37
C ALA A 27 19.85 6.46 -0.84
N GLY A 28 19.82 7.10 -2.02
CA GLY A 28 20.96 7.80 -2.60
C GLY A 28 22.08 6.84 -3.05
N HIS A 29 23.21 7.40 -3.49
CA HIS A 29 24.29 6.64 -4.14
C HIS A 29 24.95 5.56 -3.28
N GLN A 30 24.97 5.74 -1.95
CA GLN A 30 25.56 4.78 -1.01
C GLN A 30 24.52 3.92 -0.31
N GLY A 31 23.24 4.11 -0.63
CA GLY A 31 22.14 3.38 -0.03
C GLY A 31 21.70 2.19 -0.87
N ARG A 32 20.62 1.56 -0.43
CA ARG A 32 19.95 0.46 -1.13
C ARG A 32 18.44 0.50 -0.89
N ILE A 33 17.69 -0.22 -1.69
CA ILE A 33 16.33 -0.62 -1.32
C ILE A 33 16.44 -1.87 -0.44
N ALA A 34 15.68 -1.89 0.66
CA ALA A 34 15.70 -2.99 1.61
C ALA A 34 15.35 -4.33 0.93
N THR A 35 16.22 -5.30 1.14
CA THR A 35 15.96 -6.72 0.87
C THR A 35 15.08 -7.32 1.96
N LEU A 36 14.56 -8.53 1.75
CA LEU A 36 13.85 -9.27 2.78
C LEU A 36 14.70 -9.46 4.05
N PRO A 37 15.98 -9.90 3.98
CA PRO A 37 16.86 -9.90 5.15
C PRO A 37 16.97 -8.54 5.87
N ASP A 38 17.04 -7.41 5.15
CA ASP A 38 17.05 -6.08 5.78
C ASP A 38 15.77 -5.81 6.59
N VAL A 39 14.61 -6.21 6.05
CA VAL A 39 13.33 -6.09 6.75
C VAL A 39 13.28 -6.99 7.98
N ILE A 40 13.86 -8.19 7.88
CA ILE A 40 13.97 -9.12 9.02
C ILE A 40 14.84 -8.51 10.13
N GLU A 41 16.00 -7.94 9.79
CA GLU A 41 16.84 -7.24 10.77
C GLU A 41 16.09 -6.08 11.45
N ALA A 42 15.38 -5.28 10.66
CA ALA A 42 14.59 -4.17 11.18
C ALA A 42 13.48 -4.63 12.13
N ARG A 43 12.77 -5.71 11.78
CA ARG A 43 11.75 -6.33 12.62
C ARG A 43 12.32 -6.94 13.90
N LEU A 44 13.51 -7.54 13.82
CA LEU A 44 14.22 -8.06 14.98
C LEU A 44 14.67 -6.94 15.94
N ALA A 45 15.07 -5.78 15.41
CA ALA A 45 15.48 -4.63 16.20
C ALA A 45 14.31 -3.81 16.80
N ALA A 46 13.12 -3.86 16.19
CA ALA A 46 12.00 -3.00 16.57
C ALA A 46 10.97 -3.67 17.49
N ASP A 47 10.24 -2.86 18.26
CA ASP A 47 9.03 -3.30 18.99
C ASP A 47 7.90 -3.66 18.02
N LYS A 48 6.96 -4.52 18.45
CA LYS A 48 5.87 -5.02 17.59
C LYS A 48 4.94 -3.93 17.03
N ASN A 49 4.86 -2.78 17.70
CA ASN A 49 4.04 -1.64 17.28
C ASN A 49 4.79 -0.68 16.32
N ALA A 50 6.06 -0.95 16.01
CA ALA A 50 6.83 -0.11 15.09
C ALA A 50 6.30 -0.23 13.65
N PRO A 51 6.47 0.82 12.81
CA PRO A 51 5.97 0.82 11.43
C PRO A 51 6.33 -0.42 10.60
N ILE A 52 7.52 -0.98 10.81
CA ILE A 52 8.02 -2.15 10.07
C ILE A 52 7.22 -3.44 10.31
N TRP A 53 6.45 -3.50 11.39
CA TRP A 53 5.51 -4.59 11.69
C TRP A 53 4.08 -4.28 11.26
N ASN A 54 3.68 -3.01 11.28
CA ASN A 54 2.31 -2.56 11.00
C ASN A 54 1.97 -2.48 9.51
N TRP A 55 3.00 -2.42 8.65
CA TRP A 55 2.84 -2.31 7.21
C TRP A 55 3.48 -3.48 6.46
N TYR A 56 2.84 -3.89 5.36
CA TYR A 56 3.48 -4.78 4.40
C TYR A 56 4.62 -4.07 3.67
N VAL A 57 5.65 -4.82 3.27
CA VAL A 57 6.84 -4.32 2.58
C VAL A 57 7.10 -5.16 1.33
N SER A 58 7.12 -4.49 0.17
CA SER A 58 7.75 -4.97 -1.06
C SER A 58 9.26 -4.84 -0.91
N THR A 59 9.98 -5.93 -1.14
CA THR A 59 11.43 -5.99 -0.91
C THR A 59 12.19 -6.05 -2.22
N ASN A 60 13.47 -5.67 -2.17
CA ASN A 60 14.40 -5.91 -3.27
C ASN A 60 14.95 -7.34 -3.28
N SER A 61 14.27 -8.28 -2.59
CA SER A 61 14.48 -9.71 -2.77
C SER A 61 13.50 -10.24 -3.81
N ALA A 62 13.89 -11.25 -4.57
CA ALA A 62 13.06 -11.81 -5.62
C ALA A 62 13.16 -13.33 -5.67
N GLU A 63 12.08 -13.93 -6.17
CA GLU A 63 12.04 -15.33 -6.57
C GLU A 63 11.93 -15.45 -8.07
N TYR A 64 12.76 -16.31 -8.65
CA TYR A 64 12.79 -16.60 -10.06
C TYR A 64 12.52 -18.08 -10.30
N PHE A 65 11.72 -18.36 -11.32
CA PHE A 65 11.35 -19.69 -11.74
C PHE A 65 11.83 -19.89 -13.17
N GLY A 66 12.41 -21.03 -13.46
CA GLY A 66 12.83 -21.38 -14.80
C GLY A 66 13.47 -22.76 -14.88
N THR A 67 13.96 -23.07 -16.08
CA THR A 67 14.59 -24.35 -16.37
C THR A 67 16.08 -24.15 -16.64
N THR A 68 16.92 -24.84 -15.86
CA THR A 68 18.39 -24.85 -15.97
C THR A 68 18.86 -25.31 -17.35
N LYS A 69 20.16 -25.20 -17.64
CA LYS A 69 20.75 -25.78 -18.87
C LYS A 69 20.57 -27.30 -18.94
N ALA A 70 20.57 -27.98 -17.79
CA ALA A 70 20.42 -29.43 -17.68
C ALA A 70 18.97 -29.92 -17.82
N GLY A 71 17.98 -29.01 -17.88
CA GLY A 71 16.57 -29.36 -18.02
C GLY A 71 15.80 -29.46 -16.69
N ASN A 72 16.45 -29.25 -15.55
CA ASN A 72 15.79 -29.25 -14.25
C ASN A 72 15.00 -27.94 -14.05
N GLN A 73 13.78 -28.04 -13.54
CA GLN A 73 13.02 -26.87 -13.09
C GLN A 73 13.50 -26.46 -11.71
N VAL A 74 13.84 -25.19 -11.53
CA VAL A 74 14.38 -24.67 -10.27
C VAL A 74 13.68 -23.38 -9.88
N VAL A 75 13.75 -23.09 -8.58
CA VAL A 75 13.48 -21.76 -8.03
C VAL A 75 14.79 -21.15 -7.51
N ILE A 76 14.97 -19.86 -7.78
CA ILE A 76 16.11 -19.09 -7.32
C ILE A 76 15.62 -17.99 -6.41
N VAL A 77 16.14 -17.92 -5.18
CA VAL A 77 15.97 -16.79 -4.28
C VAL A 77 17.20 -15.89 -4.39
N ALA A 78 16.96 -14.60 -4.62
CA ALA A 78 18.01 -13.59 -4.72
C ALA A 78 17.68 -12.38 -3.84
N HIS A 79 18.70 -11.80 -3.20
CA HIS A 79 18.56 -10.64 -2.32
C HIS A 79 19.35 -9.46 -2.87
N GLY A 80 18.64 -8.41 -3.32
CA GLY A 80 19.26 -7.19 -3.83
C GLY A 80 19.95 -7.32 -5.19
N VAL A 81 19.84 -8.49 -5.84
CA VAL A 81 20.48 -8.79 -7.11
C VAL A 81 19.52 -9.45 -8.10
N GLY A 82 19.88 -9.42 -9.38
CA GLY A 82 19.16 -10.08 -10.46
C GLY A 82 18.33 -9.14 -11.33
N PRO A 83 17.63 -9.67 -12.35
CA PRO A 83 16.99 -8.86 -13.37
C PRO A 83 15.83 -7.96 -12.89
N LEU A 84 15.21 -8.24 -11.75
CA LEU A 84 14.00 -7.53 -11.29
C LEU A 84 14.26 -6.38 -10.30
N VAL A 85 15.51 -6.11 -9.95
CA VAL A 85 15.87 -5.09 -8.94
C VAL A 85 15.99 -3.67 -9.51
N GLN A 86 15.62 -3.47 -10.78
CA GLN A 86 15.75 -2.20 -11.50
C GLN A 86 14.37 -1.63 -11.85
N ALA A 87 14.21 -0.31 -11.64
CA ALA A 87 12.93 0.39 -11.77
C ALA A 87 12.34 0.36 -13.20
N ASP A 88 13.21 0.42 -14.21
CA ASP A 88 12.87 0.46 -15.63
C ASP A 88 12.20 -0.84 -16.13
N ARG A 89 12.39 -1.95 -15.41
CA ARG A 89 11.75 -3.24 -15.73
C ARG A 89 10.28 -3.29 -15.36
N PHE A 90 9.79 -2.37 -14.53
CA PHE A 90 8.40 -2.38 -14.10
C PHE A 90 7.44 -1.78 -15.15
N ASP A 91 7.93 -0.85 -15.97
CA ASP A 91 7.16 -0.26 -17.08
C ASP A 91 6.91 -1.23 -18.24
N ALA A 92 7.80 -2.24 -18.39
CA ALA A 92 7.69 -3.28 -19.42
C ALA A 92 6.38 -4.10 -19.32
N LYS A 93 5.66 -4.01 -18.19
CA LYS A 93 4.36 -4.66 -17.97
C LYS A 93 3.25 -4.20 -18.92
N LYS A 94 3.25 -2.96 -19.43
CA LYS A 94 2.20 -2.50 -20.37
C LYS A 94 2.19 -3.29 -21.68
N ALA A 95 3.31 -3.91 -22.06
CA ALA A 95 3.47 -4.61 -23.34
C ALA A 95 3.08 -6.10 -23.32
N PHE A 96 2.98 -6.76 -22.15
CA PHE A 96 2.89 -8.22 -22.06
C PHE A 96 1.48 -8.79 -21.80
N ARG A 97 0.43 -8.09 -22.25
CA ARG A 97 -0.92 -8.68 -22.36
C ARG A 97 -0.97 -9.62 -23.58
N GLY A 98 -0.38 -10.81 -23.45
CA GLY A 98 -0.38 -11.85 -24.48
C GLY A 98 -0.28 -13.26 -23.89
N ASN A 99 -0.97 -14.21 -24.51
CA ASN A 99 -1.25 -15.59 -24.08
C ASN A 99 -0.07 -16.35 -23.45
N GLY A 100 -0.34 -17.09 -22.36
CA GLY A 100 0.63 -17.96 -21.66
C GLY A 100 1.08 -17.49 -20.27
N PHE A 101 0.49 -16.39 -19.78
CA PHE A 101 0.86 -15.73 -18.54
C PHE A 101 0.73 -16.63 -17.30
N VAL A 102 1.81 -16.80 -16.54
CA VAL A 102 1.73 -17.25 -15.14
C VAL A 102 1.34 -16.02 -14.30
N PRO A 103 0.15 -15.98 -13.66
CA PRO A 103 -0.31 -14.80 -12.95
C PRO A 103 0.71 -14.31 -11.92
N ASN A 104 1.11 -13.03 -12.03
CA ASN A 104 2.01 -12.33 -11.10
C ASN A 104 3.52 -12.64 -11.22
N LEU A 105 4.00 -13.13 -12.37
CA LEU A 105 5.44 -13.18 -12.67
C LEU A 105 5.79 -12.21 -13.80
N LEU A 106 6.92 -11.52 -13.69
CA LEU A 106 7.55 -10.79 -14.79
C LEU A 106 8.38 -11.77 -15.62
N PRO A 107 8.12 -11.89 -16.93
CA PRO A 107 8.97 -12.68 -17.80
C PRO A 107 10.38 -12.07 -17.83
N ILE A 108 11.39 -12.92 -17.84
CA ILE A 108 12.79 -12.53 -18.05
C ILE A 108 13.37 -13.37 -19.18
N ALA A 109 14.38 -12.83 -19.87
CA ALA A 109 15.02 -13.60 -20.94
C ALA A 109 15.69 -14.85 -20.36
N ARG A 110 15.62 -15.98 -21.07
CA ARG A 110 16.30 -17.23 -20.67
C ARG A 110 17.79 -17.01 -20.37
N LYS A 111 18.46 -16.15 -21.16
CA LYS A 111 19.87 -15.79 -20.93
C LYS A 111 20.07 -15.08 -19.58
N GLU A 112 19.16 -14.19 -19.18
CA GLU A 112 19.21 -13.51 -17.90
C GLU A 112 18.99 -14.49 -16.75
N PHE A 113 18.03 -15.42 -16.89
CA PHE A 113 17.80 -16.48 -15.91
C PHE A 113 19.03 -17.38 -15.71
N LEU A 114 19.64 -17.86 -16.80
CA LEU A 114 20.83 -18.71 -16.73
C LEU A 114 22.05 -17.94 -16.18
N ALA A 115 22.15 -16.63 -16.42
CA ALA A 115 23.19 -15.80 -15.82
C ALA A 115 22.96 -15.60 -14.31
N LEU A 116 21.70 -15.48 -13.87
CA LEU A 116 21.35 -15.45 -12.45
C LEU A 116 21.66 -16.78 -11.77
N GLU A 117 21.27 -17.91 -12.36
CA GLU A 117 21.60 -19.25 -11.89
C GLU A 117 23.11 -19.44 -11.70
N ALA A 118 23.91 -18.94 -12.66
CA ALA A 118 25.36 -18.99 -12.61
C ALA A 118 26.01 -17.98 -11.64
N GLY A 119 25.22 -17.17 -10.93
CA GLY A 119 25.72 -16.20 -9.95
C GLY A 119 26.32 -14.93 -10.56
N HIS A 120 26.10 -14.63 -11.84
CA HIS A 120 26.69 -13.45 -12.50
C HIS A 120 26.15 -12.11 -11.94
N TYR A 121 25.01 -12.12 -11.26
CA TYR A 121 24.46 -10.95 -10.59
C TYR A 121 24.90 -10.83 -9.12
N GLY A 122 25.51 -11.87 -8.56
CA GLY A 122 25.80 -12.01 -7.14
C GLY A 122 25.35 -13.36 -6.58
N GLY A 123 25.51 -13.54 -5.27
CA GLY A 123 25.11 -14.76 -4.58
C GLY A 123 23.60 -14.99 -4.62
N VAL A 124 23.20 -16.23 -4.90
CA VAL A 124 21.80 -16.67 -4.98
C VAL A 124 21.63 -18.04 -4.35
N HIS A 125 20.41 -18.39 -3.97
CA HIS A 125 20.05 -19.73 -3.52
C HIS A 125 19.22 -20.43 -4.59
N VAL A 126 19.71 -21.55 -5.11
CA VAL A 126 19.02 -22.39 -6.11
C VAL A 126 18.46 -23.62 -5.41
N SER A 127 17.20 -23.95 -5.68
CA SER A 127 16.53 -25.15 -5.15
C SER A 127 15.76 -25.86 -6.26
N ASP A 128 15.72 -27.19 -6.23
CA ASP A 128 14.94 -27.96 -7.20
C ASP A 128 13.45 -27.72 -6.95
N LEU A 129 12.69 -27.44 -8.02
CA LEU A 129 11.26 -27.13 -7.89
C LEU A 129 10.45 -28.34 -7.37
N SER A 130 10.95 -29.56 -7.50
CA SER A 130 10.34 -30.78 -6.97
C SER A 130 10.47 -30.93 -5.46
N GLU A 131 11.42 -30.25 -4.81
CA GLU A 131 11.55 -30.23 -3.34
C GLU A 131 10.33 -29.55 -2.68
N PHE A 132 9.59 -28.75 -3.45
CA PHE A 132 8.43 -27.99 -3.01
C PHE A 132 7.17 -28.85 -2.96
N HIS A 133 7.01 -29.57 -1.85
CA HIS A 133 5.76 -30.25 -1.52
C HIS A 133 4.78 -29.23 -0.90
N MET A 134 3.56 -29.13 -1.45
CA MET A 134 2.56 -28.18 -0.96
C MET A 134 2.09 -28.51 0.47
N ARG A 135 2.05 -27.53 1.38
CA ARG A 135 0.83 -26.77 1.72
C ARG A 135 1.06 -25.86 2.93
N GLY A 136 0.56 -24.64 2.78
CA GLY A 136 -0.16 -23.98 3.85
C GLY A 136 0.68 -23.27 4.88
N ILE A 137 -0.03 -22.96 5.95
CA ILE A 137 0.42 -22.25 7.11
C ILE A 137 1.36 -23.17 7.90
N LEU A 138 2.58 -22.71 8.13
CA LEU A 138 3.55 -23.44 8.96
C LEU A 138 3.31 -23.08 10.43
N ASP A 139 3.48 -24.02 11.34
CA ASP A 139 3.78 -23.63 12.73
C ASP A 139 5.24 -23.22 12.88
N SER A 140 5.62 -22.71 14.05
CA SER A 140 6.97 -22.23 14.32
C SER A 140 8.04 -23.31 14.16
N ALA A 141 7.71 -24.56 14.53
CA ALA A 141 8.60 -25.70 14.40
C ALA A 141 8.77 -26.11 12.93
N GLU A 142 7.67 -26.19 12.17
CA GLU A 142 7.69 -26.43 10.72
C GLU A 142 8.44 -25.32 9.97
N ALA A 143 8.25 -24.07 10.36
CA ALA A 143 8.95 -22.92 9.77
C ALA A 143 10.45 -22.95 10.09
N ALA A 144 10.84 -23.32 11.30
CA ALA A 144 12.24 -23.35 11.75
C ALA A 144 13.11 -24.33 10.96
N VAL A 145 12.51 -25.39 10.40
CA VAL A 145 13.22 -26.41 9.59
C VAL A 145 12.99 -26.28 8.08
N ASN A 146 12.24 -25.27 7.65
CA ASN A 146 11.94 -25.06 6.24
C ASN A 146 13.11 -24.36 5.53
N THR A 147 13.90 -25.13 4.79
CA THR A 147 15.11 -24.63 4.11
C THR A 147 14.83 -23.57 3.05
N HIS A 148 13.66 -23.58 2.41
CA HIS A 148 13.31 -22.53 1.44
C HIS A 148 12.95 -21.22 2.13
N LEU A 149 12.22 -21.32 3.23
CA LEU A 149 11.91 -20.16 4.04
C LEU A 149 13.19 -19.53 4.61
N GLU A 150 14.10 -20.35 5.10
CA GLU A 150 15.44 -19.90 5.53
C GLU A 150 16.14 -19.11 4.42
N LYS A 151 16.16 -19.66 3.19
CA LYS A 151 16.71 -18.98 2.01
C LYS A 151 16.02 -17.65 1.68
N ARG A 152 14.74 -17.47 2.02
CA ARG A 152 14.03 -16.18 1.86
C ARG A 152 14.37 -15.18 2.95
N LEU A 153 14.38 -15.63 4.21
CA LEU A 153 14.57 -14.79 5.39
C LEU A 153 16.04 -14.39 5.60
N GLY A 154 16.98 -15.19 5.11
CA GLY A 154 18.41 -15.00 5.27
C GLY A 154 18.93 -15.57 6.60
N SER A 155 20.16 -15.18 6.96
CA SER A 155 20.92 -15.78 8.07
C SER A 155 20.26 -15.70 9.45
N ARG A 156 19.31 -14.80 9.65
CA ARG A 156 18.58 -14.59 10.92
C ARG A 156 17.17 -15.15 10.91
N ALA A 157 16.88 -16.09 10.00
CA ALA A 157 15.58 -16.73 9.85
C ALA A 157 15.02 -17.27 11.17
N LEU A 158 15.81 -18.08 11.88
CA LEU A 158 15.37 -18.72 13.13
C LEU A 158 15.06 -17.70 14.23
N GLU A 159 15.91 -16.68 14.39
CA GLU A 159 15.66 -15.60 15.37
C GLU A 159 14.34 -14.87 15.07
N TYR A 160 14.07 -14.62 13.79
CA TYR A 160 12.83 -13.97 13.35
C TYR A 160 11.60 -14.84 13.63
N ILE A 161 11.67 -16.12 13.27
CA ILE A 161 10.63 -17.13 13.52
C ILE A 161 10.30 -17.17 15.03
N VAL A 162 11.32 -17.25 15.89
CA VAL A 162 11.14 -17.26 17.35
C VAL A 162 10.52 -15.95 17.85
N LYS A 163 10.99 -14.79 17.38
CA LYS A 163 10.44 -13.49 17.78
C LYS A 163 8.99 -13.32 17.34
N HIS A 164 8.66 -13.69 16.11
CA HIS A 164 7.31 -13.61 15.57
C HIS A 164 6.37 -14.52 16.37
N ALA A 165 6.77 -15.78 16.62
CA ALA A 165 5.97 -16.72 17.41
C ALA A 165 5.66 -16.17 18.81
N ARG A 166 6.63 -15.50 19.45
CA ARG A 166 6.39 -14.80 20.72
C ARG A 166 5.36 -13.68 20.60
N ILE A 167 5.46 -12.84 19.57
CA ILE A 167 4.47 -11.76 19.31
C ILE A 167 3.07 -12.36 19.10
N ALA A 168 2.96 -13.43 18.32
CA ALA A 168 1.68 -14.09 18.07
C ALA A 168 1.04 -14.62 19.36
N ARG A 169 1.84 -15.22 20.26
CA ARG A 169 1.36 -15.68 21.58
C ARG A 169 0.87 -14.54 22.47
N GLU A 170 1.60 -13.43 22.51
CA GLU A 170 1.21 -12.24 23.29
C GLU A 170 -0.13 -11.66 22.83
N GLU A 171 -0.40 -11.66 21.52
CA GLU A 171 -1.67 -11.16 20.96
C GLU A 171 -2.83 -12.16 21.17
N GLN A 172 -2.57 -13.47 21.04
CA GLN A 172 -3.58 -14.50 21.30
C GLN A 172 -4.06 -14.52 22.76
N GLY A 173 -3.16 -14.28 23.71
CA GLY A 173 -3.49 -14.26 25.15
C GLY A 173 -4.44 -13.15 25.59
N ASN A 174 -4.73 -12.16 24.72
CA ASN A 174 -5.56 -11.01 25.07
C ASN A 174 -7.03 -11.15 24.64
N ASP A 175 -7.38 -11.98 23.65
CA ASP A 175 -8.73 -11.96 23.04
C ASP A 175 -9.44 -13.32 22.90
N TYR A 176 -8.79 -14.46 23.16
CA TYR A 176 -9.39 -15.77 22.90
C TYR A 176 -9.26 -16.77 24.06
N ILE A 177 -10.40 -17.18 24.62
CA ILE A 177 -10.53 -18.38 25.45
C ILE A 177 -10.38 -19.57 24.50
N ILE A 178 -9.19 -20.17 24.44
CA ILE A 178 -9.02 -21.47 23.77
C ILE A 178 -9.11 -22.55 24.84
N ASP A 179 -10.07 -23.44 24.64
CA ASP A 179 -10.28 -24.66 25.38
C ASP A 179 -8.97 -25.48 25.40
N ASN A 180 -8.61 -25.95 26.60
CA ASN A 180 -7.32 -26.54 26.93
C ASN A 180 -6.82 -27.54 25.86
N ASN A 181 -5.71 -27.23 25.17
CA ASN A 181 -4.64 -28.17 24.85
C ASN A 181 -3.46 -27.45 24.14
N GLU A 182 -2.30 -27.54 24.80
CA GLU A 182 -0.90 -27.60 24.34
C GLU A 182 -0.54 -27.10 22.92
N ASP A 183 0.34 -26.08 22.87
CA ASP A 183 1.38 -25.83 21.85
C ASP A 183 0.99 -25.66 20.36
N TYR A 184 0.02 -24.78 20.05
CA TYR A 184 -0.28 -24.41 18.66
C TYR A 184 0.35 -23.06 18.26
N GLU A 185 1.68 -23.05 18.07
CA GLU A 185 2.44 -21.86 17.64
C GLU A 185 2.36 -21.64 16.13
N VAL A 186 1.30 -21.02 15.62
CA VAL A 186 1.12 -20.93 14.17
C VAL A 186 1.78 -19.66 13.57
N LEU A 187 2.74 -19.86 12.66
CA LEU A 187 3.40 -18.88 11.79
C LEU A 187 2.94 -19.03 10.32
N PRO A 188 1.81 -18.46 9.89
CA PRO A 188 1.40 -18.59 8.49
C PRO A 188 2.38 -17.90 7.57
N ILE A 189 3.23 -18.70 6.93
CA ILE A 189 4.04 -18.26 5.81
C ILE A 189 3.48 -18.93 4.57
N TRP A 190 2.79 -18.12 3.77
CA TRP A 190 2.20 -18.57 2.53
C TRP A 190 3.25 -18.84 1.45
N LEU A 191 3.75 -20.08 1.43
CA LEU A 191 4.50 -20.60 0.28
C LEU A 191 3.50 -20.98 -0.82
N LYS A 192 3.26 -20.06 -1.77
CA LYS A 192 2.50 -20.40 -2.99
C LYS A 192 3.36 -21.24 -3.92
N ASN A 193 2.96 -22.51 -4.10
CA ASN A 193 3.53 -23.38 -5.13
C ASN A 193 3.25 -22.81 -6.52
N ARG A 194 4.25 -22.87 -7.40
CA ARG A 194 4.11 -22.62 -8.83
C ARG A 194 4.84 -23.70 -9.59
N LYS A 195 4.14 -24.74 -10.01
CA LYS A 195 4.66 -25.63 -11.07
C LYS A 195 4.62 -24.86 -12.39
N LEU A 196 5.75 -24.77 -13.08
CA LEU A 196 5.80 -24.17 -14.41
C LEU A 196 5.18 -25.14 -15.42
N SER A 197 4.08 -24.72 -16.05
CA SER A 197 3.42 -25.48 -17.11
C SER A 197 4.21 -25.48 -18.42
N ASP A 198 5.04 -24.47 -18.64
CA ASP A 198 5.91 -24.33 -19.82
C ASP A 198 7.39 -24.33 -19.39
N PRO A 199 8.17 -25.38 -19.72
CA PRO A 199 9.60 -25.45 -19.42
C PRO A 199 10.45 -24.38 -20.11
N SER A 200 9.95 -23.73 -21.16
CA SER A 200 10.65 -22.65 -21.85
C SER A 200 10.51 -21.30 -21.12
N PHE A 201 9.53 -21.19 -20.22
CA PHE A 201 9.29 -19.99 -19.45
C PHE A 201 10.43 -19.72 -18.46
N SER A 202 10.78 -18.45 -18.31
CA SER A 202 11.59 -17.95 -17.20
C SER A 202 10.99 -16.64 -16.74
N GLY A 203 10.83 -16.48 -15.43
CA GLY A 203 10.22 -15.29 -14.87
C GLY A 203 10.41 -15.20 -13.37
N GLY A 204 10.08 -14.07 -12.78
CA GLY A 204 10.20 -13.89 -11.34
C GLY A 204 9.23 -12.86 -10.78
N SER A 205 9.26 -12.71 -9.46
CA SER A 205 8.54 -11.66 -8.75
C SER A 205 9.32 -11.24 -7.52
N LEU A 206 9.16 -9.98 -7.14
CA LEU A 206 9.69 -9.47 -5.88
C LEU A 206 8.97 -10.14 -4.70
N LEU A 207 9.71 -10.43 -3.64
CA LEU A 207 9.15 -10.93 -2.40
C LEU A 207 8.51 -9.79 -1.61
N VAL A 208 7.32 -10.05 -1.12
CA VAL A 208 6.57 -9.19 -0.21
C VAL A 208 6.48 -9.90 1.13
N ILE A 209 6.63 -9.13 2.21
CA ILE A 209 6.31 -9.57 3.57
C ILE A 209 5.16 -8.72 4.12
N SER A 210 4.08 -9.36 4.60
CA SER A 210 2.91 -8.64 5.10
C SER A 210 3.14 -8.01 6.48
N GLN A 211 2.29 -7.09 6.86
CA GLN A 211 2.13 -6.68 8.25
C GLN A 211 1.68 -7.84 9.16
N LEU A 212 1.68 -7.62 10.47
CA LEU A 212 1.01 -8.49 11.42
C LEU A 212 -0.51 -8.47 11.16
N CYS A 213 -1.08 -9.64 10.86
CA CYS A 213 -2.49 -9.79 10.55
C CYS A 213 -3.13 -10.90 11.39
N ASN A 214 -4.26 -10.62 12.04
CA ASN A 214 -5.08 -11.67 12.63
C ASN A 214 -5.79 -12.44 11.51
N THR A 215 -5.49 -13.73 11.39
CA THR A 215 -6.03 -14.56 10.31
C THR A 215 -6.68 -15.82 10.85
N HIS A 216 -7.92 -16.05 10.45
CA HIS A 216 -8.60 -17.33 10.63
C HIS A 216 -8.07 -18.34 9.63
N HIS A 217 -7.70 -19.52 10.10
CA HIS A 217 -7.22 -20.59 9.25
C HIS A 217 -7.67 -21.97 9.74
N SER A 218 -7.55 -22.96 8.86
CA SER A 218 -7.84 -24.35 9.18
C SER A 218 -6.61 -25.24 8.97
N LYS A 219 -6.29 -26.05 9.98
CA LYS A 219 -5.30 -27.14 9.91
C LYS A 219 -6.06 -28.44 10.18
N GLY A 220 -6.34 -29.21 9.11
CA GLY A 220 -7.24 -30.36 9.20
C GLY A 220 -8.69 -29.94 9.50
N SER A 221 -9.28 -30.51 10.54
CA SER A 221 -10.65 -30.20 11.00
C SER A 221 -10.74 -29.02 11.98
N GLN A 222 -9.60 -28.50 12.44
CA GLN A 222 -9.55 -27.42 13.44
C GLN A 222 -9.58 -26.05 12.77
N SER A 223 -10.26 -25.09 13.40
CA SER A 223 -10.17 -23.67 13.06
C SER A 223 -9.33 -22.96 14.11
N LEU A 224 -8.35 -22.18 13.66
CA LEU A 224 -7.37 -21.49 14.47
C LEU A 224 -7.36 -20.01 14.11
N VAL A 225 -7.06 -19.17 15.09
CA VAL A 225 -6.82 -17.74 14.91
C VAL A 225 -5.41 -17.45 15.39
N SER A 226 -4.58 -16.89 14.52
CA SER A 226 -3.21 -16.49 14.87
C SER A 226 -2.86 -15.19 14.16
N VAL A 227 -1.91 -14.47 14.76
CA VAL A 227 -1.21 -13.36 14.11
C VAL A 227 -0.24 -13.93 13.10
N THR A 228 -0.23 -13.38 11.89
CA THR A 228 0.55 -13.90 10.77
C THR A 228 1.44 -12.83 10.15
N SER A 229 2.45 -13.27 9.41
CA SER A 229 3.15 -12.41 8.46
C SER A 229 3.48 -13.20 7.21
N ASP A 230 2.68 -12.97 6.17
CA ASP A 230 2.76 -13.71 4.92
C ASP A 230 4.01 -13.29 4.16
N ILE A 231 4.78 -14.25 3.68
CA ILE A 231 5.91 -14.02 2.77
C ILE A 231 5.57 -14.67 1.44
N TYR A 232 5.44 -13.88 0.39
CA TYR A 232 4.96 -14.37 -0.90
C TYR A 232 5.54 -13.60 -2.08
N PRO A 233 5.59 -14.22 -3.27
CA PRO A 233 5.83 -13.52 -4.53
C PRO A 233 4.73 -12.48 -4.78
N GLY A 234 5.10 -11.20 -4.74
CA GLY A 234 4.20 -10.06 -4.83
C GLY A 234 3.42 -9.97 -6.13
N LYS A 235 2.33 -9.21 -6.10
CA LYS A 235 1.66 -8.75 -7.31
C LYS A 235 2.42 -7.56 -7.88
N ILE A 236 2.51 -7.51 -9.20
CA ILE A 236 3.36 -6.55 -9.92
C ILE A 236 2.49 -5.41 -10.50
N ASP A 237 1.17 -5.44 -10.33
CA ASP A 237 0.18 -4.37 -10.65
C ASP A 237 -0.42 -3.75 -9.40
N GLY A 238 0.10 -4.10 -8.24
CA GLY A 238 -0.46 -3.68 -6.98
C GLY A 238 0.23 -2.46 -6.42
N ALA A 239 -0.50 -1.79 -5.54
CA ALA A 239 0.07 -0.91 -4.55
C ALA A 239 1.27 -1.58 -3.88
N SER A 240 2.37 -0.84 -3.77
CA SER A 240 3.66 -1.35 -3.34
C SER A 240 4.26 -0.42 -2.31
N ARG A 241 4.98 -1.00 -1.35
CA ARG A 241 5.67 -0.24 -0.30
C ARG A 241 7.12 -0.67 -0.18
N PHE A 242 8.06 0.15 -0.63
CA PHE A 242 9.48 -0.13 -0.52
C PHE A 242 10.11 0.65 0.63
N VAL A 243 11.19 0.11 1.22
CA VAL A 243 12.01 0.84 2.18
C VAL A 243 13.30 1.27 1.50
N GLY A 244 13.52 2.57 1.38
CA GLY A 244 14.82 3.13 0.99
C GLY A 244 15.72 3.19 2.23
N VAL A 245 16.94 2.66 2.14
CA VAL A 245 17.92 2.60 3.24
C VAL A 245 19.11 3.49 2.90
N ARG A 246 19.43 4.45 3.77
CA ARG A 246 20.60 5.31 3.61
C ARG A 246 21.85 4.64 4.19
N GLY A 247 22.94 4.68 3.42
CA GLY A 247 24.22 4.12 3.81
C GLY A 247 24.28 2.58 3.72
N SER A 248 25.44 2.03 4.07
CA SER A 248 25.76 0.59 3.96
C SER A 248 25.52 -0.21 5.24
N GLY A 249 25.06 0.44 6.31
CA GLY A 249 24.83 -0.20 7.61
C GLY A 249 23.57 -1.08 7.65
N PRO A 250 23.38 -1.80 8.78
CA PRO A 250 22.18 -2.58 9.02
C PRO A 250 20.95 -1.68 9.16
N LEU A 251 19.79 -2.20 8.77
CA LEU A 251 18.52 -1.48 8.87
C LEU A 251 17.91 -1.68 10.27
N LEU A 252 18.16 -0.76 11.19
CA LEU A 252 17.69 -0.88 12.58
C LEU A 252 16.43 -0.05 12.89
N LYS A 253 16.17 1.00 12.12
CA LYS A 253 15.02 1.89 12.31
C LYS A 253 14.38 2.24 10.98
N VAL A 254 13.05 2.18 10.94
CA VAL A 254 12.26 2.49 9.74
C VAL A 254 11.22 3.56 10.08
N HIS A 255 11.21 4.64 9.31
CA HIS A 255 10.20 5.68 9.36
C HIS A 255 9.04 5.29 8.44
N GLU A 256 7.80 5.49 8.88
CA GLU A 256 6.62 5.09 8.11
C GLU A 256 6.41 5.91 6.82
N GLY A 257 7.02 7.09 6.72
CA GLY A 257 6.86 7.97 5.58
C GLY A 257 5.54 8.72 5.65
N MET A 258 4.89 8.94 4.49
CA MET A 258 3.62 9.68 4.38
C MET A 258 2.41 8.73 4.26
N GLU A 259 2.28 7.80 5.21
CA GLU A 259 1.17 6.83 5.21
C GLU A 259 -0.17 7.50 5.57
N ASN A 260 -0.21 8.36 6.59
CA ASN A 260 -1.42 9.05 7.03
C ASN A 260 -1.41 10.54 6.65
N ILE A 261 -1.28 10.82 5.36
CA ILE A 261 -1.23 12.20 4.84
C ILE A 261 -2.49 13.00 5.15
N ASP A 262 -3.65 12.36 5.18
CA ASP A 262 -4.92 13.01 5.53
C ASP A 262 -4.89 13.56 6.96
N ALA A 263 -4.31 12.80 7.91
CA ALA A 263 -4.11 13.30 9.26
C ALA A 263 -3.13 14.48 9.29
N LEU A 264 -2.02 14.40 8.56
CA LEU A 264 -1.04 15.50 8.49
C LEU A 264 -1.65 16.76 7.87
N ILE A 265 -2.44 16.63 6.81
CA ILE A 265 -3.16 17.74 6.19
C ILE A 265 -4.19 18.29 7.17
N ARG A 266 -4.98 17.43 7.83
CA ARG A 266 -5.99 17.86 8.80
C ARG A 266 -5.38 18.70 9.93
N ASP A 267 -4.20 18.30 10.41
CA ASP A 267 -3.56 18.90 11.58
C ASP A 267 -2.69 20.12 11.21
N ASP A 268 -2.11 20.17 10.00
CA ASP A 268 -1.12 21.18 9.55
C ASP A 268 -1.31 21.64 8.07
N TRP A 269 -2.56 21.80 7.62
CA TRP A 269 -2.90 22.07 6.20
C TRP A 269 -2.12 23.22 5.54
N GLN A 270 -1.71 24.25 6.29
CA GLN A 270 -0.97 25.39 5.74
C GLN A 270 0.34 24.95 5.09
N LYS A 271 1.00 23.92 5.62
CA LYS A 271 2.22 23.34 5.04
C LYS A 271 1.94 22.65 3.70
N PHE A 272 0.70 22.35 3.38
CA PHE A 272 0.29 21.68 2.15
C PHE A 272 -0.28 22.66 1.12
N MET A 273 -0.31 23.97 1.41
CA MET A 273 -0.73 24.98 0.45
C MET A 273 0.41 25.34 -0.50
N VAL A 274 0.10 25.45 -1.78
CA VAL A 274 1.03 25.87 -2.83
C VAL A 274 0.41 26.96 -3.71
N LEU A 275 1.27 27.84 -4.24
CA LEU A 275 0.85 28.86 -5.19
C LEU A 275 0.23 28.21 -6.43
N ALA A 276 -0.96 28.68 -6.79
CA ALA A 276 -1.66 28.25 -8.00
C ALA A 276 -2.64 29.33 -8.44
N SER A 277 -2.83 29.47 -9.75
CA SER A 277 -3.89 30.32 -10.31
C SER A 277 -5.17 29.49 -10.46
N VAL A 278 -6.05 29.54 -9.47
CA VAL A 278 -7.29 28.74 -9.48
C VAL A 278 -8.43 29.50 -10.18
N PRO A 279 -9.08 28.90 -11.21
CA PRO A 279 -10.22 29.50 -11.87
C PRO A 279 -11.37 29.84 -10.91
N LYS A 280 -12.13 30.89 -11.23
CA LYS A 280 -13.36 31.19 -10.49
C LYS A 280 -14.45 30.19 -10.87
N HIS A 281 -15.07 29.56 -9.89
CA HIS A 281 -16.27 28.76 -10.10
C HIS A 281 -17.51 29.53 -9.65
N ALA A 282 -18.64 29.28 -10.33
CA ALA A 282 -19.91 29.90 -9.99
C ALA A 282 -20.54 29.27 -8.73
N PHE A 283 -20.22 28.01 -8.45
CA PHE A 283 -20.78 27.24 -7.34
C PHE A 283 -19.75 26.25 -6.80
N TYR A 284 -19.62 26.19 -5.48
CA TYR A 284 -18.63 25.37 -4.79
C TYR A 284 -19.27 24.31 -3.89
N THR A 285 -18.66 23.14 -3.84
CA THR A 285 -18.87 22.15 -2.77
C THR A 285 -17.91 22.47 -1.63
N LEU A 286 -18.40 22.48 -0.40
CA LEU A 286 -17.60 22.71 0.79
C LEU A 286 -17.25 21.37 1.45
N LEU A 287 -16.04 21.29 2.00
CA LEU A 287 -15.62 20.19 2.85
C LEU A 287 -14.85 20.72 4.05
N HIS A 288 -14.81 19.92 5.11
CA HIS A 288 -14.01 20.19 6.29
C HIS A 288 -12.63 19.54 6.16
N ILE A 289 -11.60 20.32 6.48
CA ILE A 289 -10.24 19.81 6.70
C ILE A 289 -9.82 20.33 8.06
N GLY A 290 -9.75 19.42 9.03
CA GLY A 290 -9.64 19.78 10.45
C GLY A 290 -10.81 20.68 10.86
N ASN A 291 -10.49 21.81 11.47
CA ASN A 291 -11.49 22.79 11.89
C ASN A 291 -11.77 23.86 10.83
N GLU A 292 -11.10 23.81 9.68
CA GLU A 292 -11.20 24.79 8.61
C GLU A 292 -12.16 24.33 7.51
N LEU A 293 -12.61 25.29 6.70
CA LEU A 293 -13.51 25.04 5.57
C LEU A 293 -12.76 25.27 4.26
N PHE A 294 -12.90 24.31 3.36
CA PHE A 294 -12.32 24.34 2.03
C PHE A 294 -13.42 24.24 0.98
N ALA A 295 -13.10 24.68 -0.23
CA ALA A 295 -14.01 24.70 -1.36
C ALA A 295 -13.41 23.96 -2.55
N VAL A 296 -14.25 23.18 -3.24
CA VAL A 296 -13.95 22.52 -4.50
C VAL A 296 -14.92 23.05 -5.55
N GLY A 297 -14.39 23.47 -6.70
CA GLY A 297 -15.21 23.91 -7.81
C GLY A 297 -16.04 22.77 -8.40
N ALA A 298 -17.32 22.99 -8.65
CA ALA A 298 -18.14 21.99 -9.35
C ALA A 298 -17.61 21.78 -10.80
N THR A 299 -17.41 20.53 -11.21
CA THR A 299 -17.07 20.16 -12.59
C THR A 299 -18.30 20.22 -13.50
N TYR A 300 -18.09 20.58 -14.77
CA TYR A 300 -19.13 20.47 -15.82
C TYR A 300 -19.45 18.98 -16.03
N GLY A 301 -20.72 18.59 -15.89
CA GLY A 301 -21.16 17.20 -16.09
C GLY A 301 -21.67 16.50 -14.82
N GLY A 302 -21.51 17.10 -13.64
CA GLY A 302 -22.33 16.75 -12.47
C GLY A 302 -22.02 15.40 -11.81
N VAL A 303 -20.87 14.80 -12.07
CA VAL A 303 -20.37 13.72 -11.21
C VAL A 303 -19.29 14.35 -10.35
N CYS A 304 -19.45 14.30 -9.02
CA CYS A 304 -18.40 14.70 -8.09
C CYS A 304 -17.20 13.77 -8.34
N GLN A 305 -16.29 14.18 -9.23
CA GLN A 305 -14.95 13.62 -9.34
C GLN A 305 -14.05 14.61 -8.62
N GLU A 306 -13.99 14.45 -7.30
CA GLU A 306 -13.27 15.31 -6.36
C GLU A 306 -11.76 15.38 -6.71
N ASP A 307 -11.25 14.39 -7.45
CA ASP A 307 -9.82 14.19 -7.70
C ASP A 307 -9.19 15.12 -8.76
N THR A 308 -9.98 15.89 -9.52
CA THR A 308 -9.46 16.69 -10.65
C THR A 308 -9.44 18.21 -10.43
N VAL A 309 -10.17 18.72 -9.43
CA VAL A 309 -10.34 20.17 -9.21
C VAL A 309 -9.51 20.64 -8.01
N PRO A 310 -8.86 21.82 -8.10
CA PRO A 310 -8.14 22.39 -6.96
C PRO A 310 -9.04 22.60 -5.73
N ILE A 311 -8.54 22.17 -4.57
CA ILE A 311 -9.13 22.47 -3.26
C ILE A 311 -8.55 23.80 -2.77
N VAL A 312 -9.40 24.76 -2.42
CA VAL A 312 -8.98 26.11 -2.00
C VAL A 312 -9.54 26.48 -0.63
N HIS A 313 -8.80 27.30 0.13
CA HIS A 313 -9.21 27.72 1.47
C HIS A 313 -10.32 28.78 1.40
N VAL A 314 -11.33 28.62 2.26
CA VAL A 314 -12.42 29.59 2.41
C VAL A 314 -11.99 30.70 3.36
N THR A 315 -11.85 31.92 2.86
CA THR A 315 -11.40 33.08 3.65
C THR A 315 -12.55 33.80 4.34
N LYS A 316 -13.76 33.74 3.77
CA LYS A 316 -14.98 34.28 4.39
C LYS A 316 -16.14 33.35 4.13
N LYS A 317 -17.02 33.20 5.12
CA LYS A 317 -18.27 32.43 4.99
C LYS A 317 -19.43 33.14 5.68
N MET A 318 -20.58 33.13 5.02
CA MET A 318 -21.86 33.58 5.55
C MET A 318 -22.91 32.53 5.23
N LYS A 319 -23.56 31.99 6.26
CA LYS A 319 -24.64 31.02 6.09
C LYS A 319 -25.87 31.70 5.52
N ILE A 320 -26.46 31.12 4.48
CA ILE A 320 -27.67 31.64 3.84
C ILE A 320 -28.85 30.77 4.29
N PRO A 321 -29.91 31.36 4.87
CA PRO A 321 -31.14 30.64 5.17
C PRO A 321 -31.72 30.02 3.90
N GLY A 322 -32.11 28.75 3.96
CA GLY A 322 -32.59 28.02 2.80
C GLY A 322 -33.02 26.60 3.14
N PRO A 323 -33.27 25.76 2.13
CA PRO A 323 -33.61 24.36 2.33
C PRO A 323 -32.57 23.65 3.18
N LYS A 324 -33.05 22.83 4.13
CA LYS A 324 -32.18 22.06 5.04
C LYS A 324 -31.95 20.62 4.57
N LEU A 325 -32.65 20.20 3.52
CA LEU A 325 -32.65 18.81 3.05
C LEU A 325 -32.53 18.78 1.53
N PHE A 326 -31.55 18.03 1.05
CA PHE A 326 -31.38 17.66 -0.34
C PHE A 326 -31.94 16.25 -0.57
N ARG A 327 -32.57 16.02 -1.72
CA ARG A 327 -33.11 14.71 -2.13
C ARG A 327 -32.73 14.43 -3.58
N THR A 328 -32.32 13.21 -3.87
CA THR A 328 -31.97 12.79 -5.22
C THR A 328 -32.41 11.36 -5.50
N THR A 329 -32.85 11.10 -6.73
CA THR A 329 -33.26 9.78 -7.22
C THR A 329 -32.14 9.06 -7.97
N ILE A 330 -30.95 9.66 -8.08
CA ILE A 330 -29.84 9.10 -8.85
C ILE A 330 -29.39 7.76 -8.25
N GLY A 331 -29.20 6.77 -9.14
CA GLY A 331 -28.80 5.41 -8.84
C GLY A 331 -27.34 5.29 -8.42
N GLY A 332 -27.10 4.44 -7.43
CA GLY A 332 -25.80 4.02 -6.93
C GLY A 332 -25.98 2.82 -6.00
N TYR A 333 -24.96 1.97 -5.90
CA TYR A 333 -24.88 0.98 -4.83
C TYR A 333 -24.82 1.73 -3.49
N HIS A 334 -25.42 1.20 -2.42
CA HIS A 334 -25.63 1.89 -1.13
C HIS A 334 -24.37 2.53 -0.51
N GLY A 335 -23.17 2.07 -0.88
CA GLY A 335 -21.90 2.63 -0.42
C GLY A 335 -21.34 3.82 -1.22
N LEU A 336 -21.91 4.18 -2.38
CA LEU A 336 -21.38 5.24 -3.26
C LEU A 336 -22.51 6.06 -3.89
N VAL A 337 -23.06 7.01 -3.13
CA VAL A 337 -24.10 7.93 -3.62
C VAL A 337 -23.51 8.88 -4.65
N LYS A 338 -24.13 8.94 -5.83
CA LYS A 338 -23.78 9.89 -6.89
C LYS A 338 -24.93 10.85 -7.06
N TYR A 339 -24.65 12.15 -7.15
CA TYR A 339 -25.66 13.18 -7.38
C TYR A 339 -25.09 14.31 -8.23
N ASN A 340 -25.98 14.99 -8.98
CA ASN A 340 -25.59 16.12 -9.80
C ASN A 340 -25.60 17.42 -9.00
N THR A 341 -24.50 18.17 -9.06
CA THR A 341 -24.41 19.50 -8.42
C THR A 341 -25.43 20.49 -8.98
N SER A 342 -25.98 20.25 -10.19
CA SER A 342 -27.10 21.03 -10.73
C SER A 342 -28.40 20.85 -9.93
N GLU A 343 -28.66 19.67 -9.37
CA GLU A 343 -29.83 19.40 -8.51
C GLU A 343 -29.73 20.17 -7.21
N VAL A 344 -28.51 20.22 -6.64
CA VAL A 344 -28.24 21.03 -5.44
C VAL A 344 -28.40 22.52 -5.75
N ARG A 345 -27.92 22.97 -6.92
CA ARG A 345 -28.06 24.36 -7.36
C ARG A 345 -29.52 24.75 -7.58
N ALA A 346 -30.36 23.83 -8.06
CA ALA A 346 -31.78 24.09 -8.30
C ALA A 346 -32.55 24.45 -7.02
N ILE A 347 -32.09 23.96 -5.86
CA ILE A 347 -32.69 24.27 -4.55
C ILE A 347 -31.91 25.36 -3.78
N ALA A 348 -30.81 25.88 -4.33
CA ALA A 348 -29.98 26.86 -3.65
C ALA A 348 -30.72 28.20 -3.50
N PRO A 349 -30.73 28.83 -2.31
CA PRO A 349 -31.34 30.13 -2.12
C PRO A 349 -30.58 31.21 -2.89
N SER A 350 -31.28 32.29 -3.24
CA SER A 350 -30.67 33.43 -3.93
C SER A 350 -29.47 33.97 -3.16
N GLY A 351 -28.38 34.25 -3.89
CA GLY A 351 -27.12 34.76 -3.33
C GLY A 351 -26.15 33.70 -2.83
N ALA A 352 -26.57 32.46 -2.60
CA ALA A 352 -25.66 31.37 -2.26
C ALA A 352 -24.76 31.00 -3.45
N ASN A 353 -23.47 30.82 -3.18
CA ASN A 353 -22.49 30.36 -4.16
C ASN A 353 -21.77 29.07 -3.70
N ALA A 354 -22.17 28.48 -2.58
CA ALA A 354 -21.61 27.24 -2.08
C ALA A 354 -22.59 26.46 -1.20
N PHE A 355 -22.31 25.17 -1.02
CA PHE A 355 -23.07 24.31 -0.12
C PHE A 355 -22.15 23.31 0.61
N LEU A 356 -22.56 22.92 1.82
CA LEU A 356 -21.99 21.82 2.58
C LEU A 356 -23.04 20.71 2.67
N MET A 357 -22.68 19.50 2.23
CA MET A 357 -23.53 18.33 2.28
C MET A 357 -23.22 17.53 3.55
N GLY A 358 -24.26 17.09 4.25
CA GLY A 358 -24.15 16.15 5.36
C GLY A 358 -24.16 14.69 4.87
N GLU A 359 -24.25 13.77 5.82
CA GLU A 359 -24.33 12.34 5.51
C GLU A 359 -25.64 11.98 4.80
N PHE A 360 -25.54 11.08 3.82
CA PHE A 360 -26.68 10.58 3.08
C PHE A 360 -27.37 9.43 3.83
N GLY A 361 -28.69 9.55 3.97
CA GLY A 361 -29.58 8.46 4.35
C GLY A 361 -30.37 7.93 3.16
N ILE A 362 -30.76 6.66 3.24
CA ILE A 362 -31.66 6.02 2.26
C ILE A 362 -33.10 6.14 2.75
N VAL A 363 -33.99 6.56 1.86
CA VAL A 363 -35.43 6.50 2.11
C VAL A 363 -36.01 5.26 1.43
N TRP A 364 -36.52 4.36 2.26
CA TRP A 364 -37.10 3.09 1.85
C TRP A 364 -38.61 3.22 1.64
N LYS A 365 -39.12 2.62 0.56
CA LYS A 365 -40.56 2.54 0.30
C LYS A 365 -40.90 1.15 -0.20
N LYS A 366 -41.82 0.47 0.50
CA LYS A 366 -42.23 -0.92 0.20
C LYS A 366 -41.05 -1.88 0.06
N GLY A 367 -40.05 -1.77 0.95
CA GLY A 367 -38.86 -2.62 0.96
C GLY A 367 -37.81 -2.30 -0.11
N ASN A 368 -38.04 -1.31 -0.98
CA ASN A 368 -37.08 -0.91 -2.02
C ASN A 368 -36.50 0.48 -1.72
N PRO A 369 -35.21 0.72 -2.02
CA PRO A 369 -34.60 2.04 -1.93
C PRO A 369 -35.26 2.96 -2.96
N HIS A 370 -35.83 4.08 -2.50
CA HIS A 370 -36.64 4.95 -3.36
C HIS A 370 -35.91 6.24 -3.75
N TRP A 371 -35.23 6.88 -2.79
CA TRP A 371 -34.33 8.02 -3.03
C TRP A 371 -33.32 8.16 -1.89
N HIS A 372 -32.25 8.91 -2.13
CA HIS A 372 -31.30 9.35 -1.11
C HIS A 372 -31.67 10.74 -0.61
N GLN A 373 -31.37 11.02 0.66
CA GLN A 373 -31.53 12.35 1.24
C GLN A 373 -30.35 12.70 2.15
N ALA A 374 -29.98 13.97 2.21
CA ALA A 374 -28.92 14.46 3.10
C ALA A 374 -29.26 15.86 3.63
N PRO A 375 -28.87 16.20 4.87
CA PRO A 375 -28.87 17.59 5.32
C PRO A 375 -27.99 18.44 4.39
N VAL A 376 -28.46 19.64 4.05
CA VAL A 376 -27.68 20.58 3.24
C VAL A 376 -27.71 21.97 3.88
N ALA A 377 -26.56 22.65 3.85
CA ALA A 377 -26.44 24.04 4.28
C ALA A 377 -25.82 24.88 3.16
N PHE A 378 -26.43 26.04 2.88
CA PHE A 378 -25.98 26.95 1.83
C PHE A 378 -25.22 28.14 2.40
N TYR A 379 -24.23 28.61 1.63
CA TYR A 379 -23.35 29.70 2.05
C TYR A 379 -23.08 30.67 0.90
N ARG A 380 -22.79 31.91 1.28
CA ARG A 380 -22.01 32.86 0.51
C ARG A 380 -20.57 32.79 1.01
N ILE A 381 -19.63 32.47 0.15
CA ILE A 381 -18.21 32.36 0.49
C ILE A 381 -17.34 33.27 -0.38
N ASP A 382 -16.18 33.65 0.17
CA ASP A 382 -15.01 34.08 -0.56
C ASP A 382 -13.89 33.05 -0.35
N VAL A 383 -13.07 32.83 -1.38
CA VAL A 383 -11.98 31.84 -1.38
C VAL A 383 -10.67 32.50 -1.77
N ASP A 384 -9.56 32.04 -1.20
CA ASP A 384 -8.23 32.39 -1.70
C ASP A 384 -7.94 31.58 -2.97
N ARG A 385 -7.73 32.27 -4.09
CA ARG A 385 -7.45 31.65 -5.40
C ARG A 385 -5.99 31.78 -5.82
N SER A 386 -5.15 32.34 -4.96
CA SER A 386 -3.70 32.44 -5.16
C SER A 386 -2.98 31.16 -4.72
N GLN A 387 -3.66 30.30 -3.96
CA GLN A 387 -3.14 29.05 -3.45
C GLN A 387 -4.17 27.93 -3.60
N ARG A 388 -3.66 26.70 -3.61
CA ARG A 388 -4.48 25.48 -3.48
C ARG A 388 -3.80 24.49 -2.55
N LEU A 389 -4.58 23.56 -2.02
CA LEU A 389 -4.04 22.40 -1.34
C LEU A 389 -3.33 21.48 -2.35
N LEU A 390 -2.19 20.95 -1.96
CA LEU A 390 -1.52 19.86 -2.66
C LEU A 390 -2.39 18.61 -2.60
N ARG A 391 -2.38 17.84 -3.68
CA ARG A 391 -2.95 16.49 -3.69
C ARG A 391 -1.99 15.54 -3.02
N GLU A 392 -2.53 14.49 -2.41
CA GLU A 392 -1.75 13.44 -1.78
C GLU A 392 -0.68 12.85 -2.71
N GLU A 393 -1.05 12.58 -3.97
CA GLU A 393 -0.15 12.04 -4.98
C GLU A 393 1.01 13.01 -5.31
N GLU A 394 0.73 14.32 -5.37
CA GLU A 394 1.76 15.33 -5.62
C GLU A 394 2.77 15.41 -4.47
N VAL A 395 2.30 15.20 -3.24
CA VAL A 395 3.16 15.17 -2.06
C VAL A 395 4.03 13.92 -2.08
N ARG A 396 3.41 12.73 -2.20
CA ARG A 396 4.11 11.45 -2.16
C ARG A 396 5.15 11.32 -3.26
N ARG A 397 4.85 11.81 -4.47
CA ARG A 397 5.75 11.72 -5.63
C ARG A 397 6.82 12.82 -5.66
N ASN A 398 6.76 13.79 -4.74
CA ASN A 398 7.79 14.82 -4.58
C ASN A 398 8.64 14.53 -3.33
N LEU A 399 9.74 13.80 -3.52
CA LEU A 399 10.61 13.39 -2.42
C LEU A 399 11.15 14.58 -1.59
N PRO A 400 11.74 15.64 -2.18
CA PRO A 400 12.19 16.79 -1.40
C PRO A 400 11.09 17.39 -0.53
N ARG A 401 9.88 17.53 -1.07
CA ARG A 401 8.73 18.07 -0.33
C ARG A 401 8.28 17.12 0.78
N THR A 402 8.22 15.82 0.51
CA THR A 402 7.91 14.80 1.53
C THR A 402 8.89 14.89 2.70
N LEU A 403 10.19 14.98 2.44
CA LEU A 403 11.21 15.09 3.49
C LEU A 403 11.08 16.37 4.31
N GLU A 404 10.85 17.51 3.63
CA GLU A 404 10.61 18.80 4.29
C GLU A 404 9.40 18.74 5.23
N LEU A 405 8.28 18.17 4.77
CA LEU A 405 7.04 18.05 5.54
C LEU A 405 7.19 17.14 6.76
N LEU A 406 8.01 16.08 6.64
CA LEU A 406 8.34 15.17 7.75
C LEU A 406 9.44 15.72 8.66
N GLY A 407 10.09 16.83 8.31
CA GLY A 407 11.20 17.40 9.07
C GLY A 407 12.49 16.57 9.04
N ILE A 408 12.70 15.78 7.97
CA ILE A 408 13.80 14.80 7.81
C ILE A 408 14.96 15.33 6.97
#